data_AF-A0A7W5AG92-F1
#
_entry.id   AF-A0A7W5AG92-F1
#
_cell.length_a   1.000
_cell.length_b   1.000
_cell.length_c   1.000
_cell.angle_alpha   90.00
_cell.angle_beta   90.00
_cell.angle_gamma   90.00
#
_symmetry.space_group_name_H-M   'P 1'
#
loop_
_entity.id
_entity.type
_entity.pdbx_description
1 polymer ?
#
loop_
_entity_poly.entity_id
_entity_poly.type
_entity_poly.pdbx_seq_one_letter_code
_entity_poly.pdbx_strand_id
1 'polypeptide(L)'
;MPGSVRVAAAQIEAGQDVAENLAACLRVIDAAAGQRAQLVVLPEFCNHLSWYASRTQAHERATRPGDEFLTAIAERARRHGIWIKINLTHAHPDGTTGGTNFLFDPAGEVAGTCDKQTLMGAENDFLEPGATVGPVLRTPLGRIGMYACMEGVINEVARGLALRGAQVLLNSLNSFALDEADLHIPVRAAENKVWVVAANKVGPLLPRDELPAIAERLGVPPEWLHGAGESQIVAPDGTVVAKAPRTGEAVVVADIDPTLADDKRRPDGTDIFATRRPELYGPIGEPPAGRRRPPGAPVLRSAVVRDPALVRDAVDKGAQLVVMPESAGDPALLAAALDGTDAHVVTTALEDGIPTGLLISRDGIVARQPRLHGRSGDVGRSSGIGAASGIGAASEIGTPSEIGTPSASGAEIVPIDLEWGRLAIIAGDDALYPETFRLAALLDTDVVAVPYDAQEDWELALGLPERAAENRLNLVVATPIDQPAAILAMTPDFTLWTRWEGPFTGRISTPVRTDIPAGEASGAAEVGPAQAANRLVSRNTDLVDGRPWRLVDALTR
;
A
#
# COMPACT_ATOMS: atom_id res chain seq x y z
N MET A 1 -29.89 -12.00 0.22
CA MET A 1 -28.69 -11.19 -0.08
C MET A 1 -28.85 -9.89 0.68
N PRO A 2 -27.82 -9.34 1.35
CA PRO A 2 -27.93 -7.96 1.83
C PRO A 2 -28.26 -7.11 0.60
N GLY A 3 -29.34 -6.32 0.67
CA GLY A 3 -29.54 -5.26 -0.29
C GLY A 3 -28.51 -4.15 -0.07
N SER A 4 -28.73 -3.00 -0.68
CA SER A 4 -27.91 -1.82 -0.42
C SER A 4 -27.79 -1.51 1.09
N VAL A 5 -26.56 -1.26 1.56
CA VAL A 5 -26.20 -0.92 2.93
C VAL A 5 -25.74 0.52 3.00
N ARG A 6 -26.41 1.35 3.81
CA ARG A 6 -25.91 2.70 4.13
C ARG A 6 -24.80 2.66 5.17
N VAL A 7 -23.62 3.15 4.82
CA VAL A 7 -22.46 3.26 5.73
C VAL A 7 -22.04 4.72 5.90
N ALA A 8 -21.34 5.02 6.99
CA ALA A 8 -20.84 6.34 7.32
C ALA A 8 -19.36 6.33 7.70
N ALA A 9 -18.63 7.35 7.24
CA ALA A 9 -17.31 7.69 7.75
C ALA A 9 -17.40 9.04 8.48
N ALA A 10 -16.93 9.07 9.72
CA ALA A 10 -16.90 10.28 10.53
C ALA A 10 -15.47 10.84 10.65
N GLN A 11 -15.34 12.14 10.78
CA GLN A 11 -14.12 12.78 11.24
C GLN A 11 -14.43 13.69 12.42
N ILE A 12 -13.58 13.61 13.43
CA ILE A 12 -13.64 14.42 14.65
C ILE A 12 -12.24 14.96 14.95
N GLU A 13 -12.20 16.02 15.73
CA GLU A 13 -11.01 16.32 16.50
C GLU A 13 -11.00 15.45 17.76
N ALA A 14 -9.83 14.91 18.11
CA ALA A 14 -9.64 14.24 19.40
C ALA A 14 -8.34 14.73 20.05
N GLY A 15 -8.46 15.29 21.25
CA GLY A 15 -7.36 15.84 22.04
C GLY A 15 -6.97 14.96 23.23
N GLN A 16 -6.49 15.57 24.31
CA GLN A 16 -6.10 14.87 25.55
C GLN A 16 -7.24 14.70 26.56
N ASP A 17 -8.36 15.41 26.40
CA ASP A 17 -9.52 15.29 27.26
C ASP A 17 -10.45 14.15 26.78
N VAL A 18 -10.49 13.06 27.54
CA VAL A 18 -11.27 11.86 27.22
C VAL A 18 -12.78 12.15 27.20
N ALA A 19 -13.29 13.03 28.06
CA ALA A 19 -14.71 13.36 28.12
C ALA A 19 -15.14 14.21 26.92
N GLU A 20 -14.34 15.19 26.50
CA GLU A 20 -14.59 15.96 25.29
C GLU A 20 -14.56 15.06 24.03
N ASN A 21 -13.57 14.17 23.97
CA ASN A 21 -13.41 13.19 22.90
C ASN A 21 -14.61 12.23 22.83
N LEU A 22 -15.07 11.72 23.98
CA LEU A 22 -16.26 10.87 24.05
C LEU A 22 -17.49 11.65 23.55
N ALA A 23 -17.69 12.88 24.02
CA ALA A 23 -18.79 13.71 23.56
C ALA A 23 -18.76 13.93 22.03
N ALA A 24 -17.57 14.12 21.45
CA ALA A 24 -17.40 14.19 19.99
C ALA A 24 -17.78 12.90 19.28
N CYS A 25 -17.30 11.75 19.77
CA CYS A 25 -17.67 10.44 19.25
C CYS A 25 -19.20 10.24 19.25
N LEU A 26 -19.85 10.52 20.38
CA LEU A 26 -21.30 10.35 20.52
C LEU A 26 -22.08 11.28 19.57
N ARG A 27 -21.62 12.53 19.38
CA ARG A 27 -22.26 13.47 18.42
C ARG A 27 -22.23 12.94 16.99
N VAL A 28 -21.07 12.46 16.51
CA VAL A 28 -20.97 11.95 15.13
C VAL A 28 -21.69 10.63 14.93
N ILE A 29 -21.76 9.79 15.97
CA ILE A 29 -22.60 8.58 15.98
C ILE A 29 -24.08 8.95 15.88
N ASP A 30 -24.55 9.91 16.70
CA ASP A 30 -25.93 10.39 16.65
C ASP A 30 -26.27 11.01 15.27
N ALA A 31 -25.32 11.75 14.67
CA ALA A 31 -25.46 12.33 13.33
C ALA A 31 -25.50 11.27 12.22
N ALA A 32 -24.66 10.23 12.27
CA ALA A 32 -24.68 9.11 11.34
C ALA A 32 -26.00 8.34 11.42
N ALA A 33 -26.50 8.08 12.63
CA ALA A 33 -27.81 7.47 12.86
C ALA A 33 -28.94 8.34 12.30
N GLY A 34 -28.87 9.66 12.48
CA GLY A 34 -29.81 10.62 11.89
C GLY A 34 -29.86 10.57 10.36
N GLN A 35 -28.75 10.22 9.72
CA GLN A 35 -28.65 9.98 8.27
C GLN A 35 -29.02 8.55 7.83
N ARG A 36 -29.48 7.73 8.78
CA ARG A 36 -29.88 6.32 8.61
C ARG A 36 -28.72 5.41 8.21
N ALA A 37 -27.50 5.73 8.62
CA ALA A 37 -26.40 4.80 8.48
C ALA A 37 -26.64 3.56 9.34
N GLN A 38 -26.31 2.38 8.80
CA GLN A 38 -26.34 1.11 9.52
C GLN A 38 -24.98 0.79 10.18
N LEU A 39 -23.91 1.45 9.71
CA LEU A 39 -22.55 1.33 10.21
C LEU A 39 -21.88 2.70 10.19
N VAL A 40 -21.16 3.05 11.26
CA VAL A 40 -20.30 4.23 11.29
C VAL A 40 -18.88 3.87 11.73
N VAL A 41 -17.90 4.40 11.02
CA VAL A 41 -16.46 4.28 11.33
C VAL A 41 -15.98 5.60 11.93
N LEU A 42 -15.30 5.53 13.07
CA LEU A 42 -14.68 6.66 13.75
C LEU A 42 -13.15 6.64 13.58
N PRO A 43 -12.47 7.79 13.73
CA PRO A 43 -11.01 7.89 13.61
C PRO A 43 -10.22 7.07 14.63
N GLU A 44 -8.93 6.87 14.37
CA GLU A 44 -8.03 6.09 15.21
C GLU A 44 -7.66 6.84 16.49
N PHE A 45 -7.50 6.15 17.62
CA PHE A 45 -7.28 6.80 18.92
C PHE A 45 -8.34 7.88 19.19
N CYS A 46 -9.62 7.52 19.01
CA CYS A 46 -10.73 8.47 19.20
C CYS A 46 -10.94 8.85 20.66
N ASN A 47 -10.29 8.15 21.61
CA ASN A 47 -10.37 8.43 23.04
C ASN A 47 -9.33 9.43 23.54
N HIS A 48 -8.16 9.52 22.90
CA HIS A 48 -7.02 10.32 23.36
C HIS A 48 -5.99 10.51 22.23
N LEU A 49 -5.13 11.52 22.28
CA LEU A 49 -3.95 11.59 21.39
C LEU A 49 -3.01 10.40 21.63
N SER A 50 -2.46 9.79 20.57
CA SER A 50 -1.39 8.79 20.69
C SER A 50 -0.04 9.45 20.96
N TRP A 51 0.02 10.21 22.06
CA TRP A 51 1.18 10.96 22.52
C TRP A 51 1.36 10.68 24.02
N TYR A 52 2.42 9.95 24.35
CA TYR A 52 2.70 9.49 25.70
C TYR A 52 4.15 9.78 26.09
N ALA A 53 4.39 9.98 27.37
CA ALA A 53 5.73 10.14 27.95
C ALA A 53 6.36 8.79 28.31
N SER A 54 5.56 7.74 28.54
CA SER A 54 6.02 6.41 28.93
C SER A 54 4.96 5.34 28.67
N ARG A 55 5.38 4.07 28.65
CA ARG A 55 4.47 2.89 28.63
C ARG A 55 3.49 2.90 29.80
N THR A 56 3.94 3.32 30.99
CA THR A 56 3.08 3.46 32.17
C THR A 56 1.97 4.48 31.94
N GLN A 57 2.30 5.66 31.39
CA GLN A 57 1.30 6.67 31.10
C GLN A 57 0.33 6.20 30.00
N ALA A 58 0.84 5.54 28.95
CA ALA A 58 -0.01 4.95 27.92
C ALA A 58 -1.02 3.97 28.53
N HIS A 59 -0.56 3.08 29.41
CA HIS A 59 -1.42 2.14 30.13
C HIS A 59 -2.43 2.85 31.05
N GLU A 60 -2.03 3.87 31.81
CA GLU A 60 -2.93 4.65 32.68
C GLU A 60 -4.03 5.36 31.89
N ARG A 61 -3.70 5.88 30.70
CA ARG A 61 -4.65 6.58 29.81
C ARG A 61 -5.49 5.63 28.94
N ALA A 62 -5.10 4.37 28.85
CA ALA A 62 -5.83 3.38 28.07
C ALA A 62 -7.22 3.12 28.65
N THR A 63 -8.18 2.86 27.77
CA THR A 63 -9.50 2.34 28.18
C THR A 63 -9.38 0.90 28.65
N ARG A 64 -10.35 0.46 29.46
CA ARG A 64 -10.47 -0.90 29.98
C ARG A 64 -11.91 -1.41 29.77
N PRO A 65 -12.11 -2.74 29.76
CA PRO A 65 -13.45 -3.31 29.74
C PRO A 65 -14.31 -2.74 30.87
N GLY A 66 -15.51 -2.24 30.52
CA GLY A 66 -16.44 -1.64 31.47
C GLY A 66 -16.25 -0.14 31.74
N ASP A 67 -15.22 0.50 31.18
CA ASP A 67 -15.05 1.95 31.30
C ASP A 67 -16.21 2.71 30.65
N GLU A 68 -16.44 3.94 31.11
CA GLU A 68 -17.51 4.83 30.62
C GLU A 68 -17.43 5.03 29.11
N PHE A 69 -16.23 5.17 28.54
CA PHE A 69 -16.06 5.37 27.10
C PHE A 69 -16.65 4.21 26.28
N LEU A 70 -16.26 2.97 26.59
CA LEU A 70 -16.77 1.79 25.88
C LEU A 70 -18.27 1.59 26.14
N THR A 71 -18.71 1.78 27.38
CA THR A 71 -20.11 1.63 27.79
C THR A 71 -21.01 2.62 27.06
N ALA A 72 -20.62 3.89 26.95
CA ALA A 72 -21.40 4.91 26.26
C ALA A 72 -21.50 4.66 24.74
N ILE A 73 -20.42 4.16 24.12
CA ILE A 73 -20.43 3.76 22.71
C ILE A 73 -21.37 2.57 22.49
N ALA A 74 -21.28 1.53 23.32
CA ALA A 74 -22.18 0.38 23.31
C ALA A 74 -23.66 0.80 23.47
N GLU A 75 -23.95 1.70 24.41
CA GLU A 75 -25.29 2.24 24.61
C GLU A 75 -25.80 2.99 23.39
N ARG A 76 -24.94 3.72 22.67
CA ARG A 76 -25.33 4.40 21.42
C ARG A 76 -25.56 3.42 20.28
N ALA A 77 -24.73 2.39 20.14
CA ALA A 77 -24.95 1.32 19.18
C ALA A 77 -26.34 0.69 19.39
N ARG A 78 -26.64 0.31 20.65
CA ARG A 78 -27.95 -0.24 21.05
C ARG A 78 -29.11 0.72 20.84
N ARG A 79 -28.95 1.99 21.22
CA ARG A 79 -29.99 3.01 21.12
C ARG A 79 -30.43 3.26 19.68
N HIS A 80 -29.47 3.30 18.76
CA HIS A 80 -29.72 3.59 17.35
C HIS A 80 -29.90 2.34 16.50
N GLY A 81 -29.55 1.16 17.03
CA GLY A 81 -29.58 -0.09 16.30
C GLY A 81 -28.57 -0.11 15.14
N ILE A 82 -27.38 0.43 15.36
CA ILE A 82 -26.33 0.56 14.33
C ILE A 82 -25.04 -0.12 14.76
N TRP A 83 -24.23 -0.51 13.79
CA TRP A 83 -22.86 -0.97 13.99
C TRP A 83 -21.92 0.21 14.18
N ILE A 84 -20.95 0.10 15.07
CA ILE A 84 -19.98 1.17 15.34
C ILE A 84 -18.57 0.60 15.36
N LYS A 85 -17.70 1.11 14.49
CA LYS A 85 -16.27 0.79 14.50
C LYS A 85 -15.48 1.94 15.12
N ILE A 86 -14.71 1.64 16.16
CA ILE A 86 -13.78 2.58 16.79
C ILE A 86 -12.39 1.96 16.88
N ASN A 87 -11.38 2.80 17.05
CA ASN A 87 -10.06 2.38 17.50
C ASN A 87 -9.57 3.31 18.62
N LEU A 88 -8.95 2.74 19.64
CA LEU A 88 -8.51 3.44 20.85
C LEU A 88 -7.33 2.76 21.51
N THR A 89 -6.65 3.50 22.40
CA THR A 89 -5.66 2.89 23.30
C THR A 89 -6.38 2.07 24.34
N HIS A 90 -6.09 0.77 24.42
CA HIS A 90 -6.78 -0.18 25.28
C HIS A 90 -5.80 -1.01 26.11
N ALA A 91 -6.10 -1.17 27.38
CA ALA A 91 -5.36 -2.03 28.29
C ALA A 91 -6.03 -3.40 28.37
N HIS A 92 -5.29 -4.44 27.99
CA HIS A 92 -5.75 -5.82 27.99
C HIS A 92 -5.61 -6.47 29.38
N PRO A 93 -6.42 -7.50 29.69
CA PRO A 93 -6.33 -8.21 30.97
C PRO A 93 -4.97 -8.88 31.24
N ASP A 94 -4.17 -9.16 30.20
CA ASP A 94 -2.82 -9.71 30.32
C ASP A 94 -1.74 -8.66 30.66
N GLY A 95 -2.15 -7.39 30.79
CA GLY A 95 -1.28 -6.27 31.13
C GLY A 95 -0.69 -5.53 29.92
N THR A 96 -0.91 -6.00 28.70
CA THR A 96 -0.49 -5.30 27.48
C THR A 96 -1.40 -4.11 27.16
N THR A 97 -0.90 -3.16 26.37
CA THR A 97 -1.60 -1.96 25.92
C THR A 97 -1.47 -1.81 24.41
N GLY A 98 -2.59 -1.98 23.70
CA GLY A 98 -2.63 -1.92 22.24
C GLY A 98 -3.34 -0.68 21.69
N GLY A 99 -3.12 -0.40 20.42
CA GLY A 99 -4.07 0.36 19.60
C GLY A 99 -5.14 -0.60 19.07
N THR A 100 -6.29 -0.67 19.74
CA THR A 100 -7.24 -1.76 19.55
C THR A 100 -8.48 -1.31 18.78
N ASN A 101 -8.83 -2.04 17.73
CA ASN A 101 -10.08 -1.89 17.01
C ASN A 101 -11.21 -2.63 17.74
N PHE A 102 -12.37 -1.98 17.84
CA PHE A 102 -13.61 -2.59 18.33
C PHE A 102 -14.71 -2.42 17.28
N LEU A 103 -15.48 -3.49 17.05
CA LEU A 103 -16.75 -3.42 16.34
C LEU A 103 -17.89 -3.73 17.32
N PHE A 104 -18.73 -2.74 17.57
CA PHE A 104 -19.98 -2.90 18.32
C PHE A 104 -21.11 -3.24 17.35
N ASP A 105 -21.97 -4.16 17.76
CA ASP A 105 -23.18 -4.53 17.03
C ASP A 105 -24.39 -3.66 17.45
N PRO A 106 -25.53 -3.76 16.73
CA PRO A 106 -26.76 -3.05 17.06
C PRO A 106 -27.39 -3.38 18.42
N ALA A 107 -26.94 -4.42 19.13
CA ALA A 107 -27.36 -4.71 20.50
C ALA A 107 -26.48 -4.01 21.54
N GLY A 108 -25.37 -3.42 21.11
CA GLY A 108 -24.34 -2.83 21.97
C GLY A 108 -23.26 -3.81 22.39
N GLU A 109 -23.26 -5.03 21.86
CA GLU A 109 -22.27 -6.05 22.18
C GLU A 109 -21.03 -5.89 21.29
N VAL A 110 -19.86 -6.28 21.81
CA VAL A 110 -18.63 -6.30 21.03
C VAL A 110 -18.65 -7.53 20.11
N ALA A 111 -18.89 -7.32 18.82
CA ALA A 111 -18.89 -8.38 17.81
C ALA A 111 -17.48 -8.89 17.47
N GLY A 112 -16.46 -8.05 17.65
CA GLY A 112 -15.08 -8.46 17.48
C GLY A 112 -14.08 -7.36 17.81
N THR A 113 -12.86 -7.78 18.10
CA THR A 113 -11.72 -6.90 18.41
C THR A 113 -10.47 -7.38 17.65
N CYS A 114 -9.57 -6.44 17.37
CA CYS A 114 -8.20 -6.76 16.96
C CYS A 114 -7.26 -5.60 17.22
N ASP A 115 -6.07 -5.90 17.72
CA ASP A 115 -5.00 -4.93 17.87
C ASP A 115 -4.36 -4.61 16.51
N LYS A 116 -3.94 -3.35 16.37
CA LYS A 116 -3.14 -2.88 15.24
C LYS A 116 -1.84 -3.69 15.15
N GLN A 117 -1.60 -4.33 14.02
CA GLN A 117 -0.47 -5.24 13.79
C GLN A 117 0.80 -4.49 13.41
N THR A 118 0.66 -3.31 12.79
CA THR A 118 1.77 -2.44 12.37
C THR A 118 1.66 -1.09 13.05
N LEU A 119 2.56 -0.83 14.00
CA LEU A 119 2.62 0.43 14.74
C LEU A 119 3.45 1.49 13.99
N MET A 120 3.16 2.77 14.24
CA MET A 120 3.87 3.90 13.63
C MET A 120 4.45 4.89 14.65
N GLY A 121 5.67 5.35 14.38
CA GLY A 121 6.32 6.42 15.14
C GLY A 121 6.38 6.11 16.63
N ALA A 122 5.89 7.05 17.44
CA ALA A 122 5.87 6.95 18.90
C ALA A 122 5.04 5.77 19.43
N GLU A 123 4.11 5.21 18.66
CA GLU A 123 3.37 4.01 19.05
C GLU A 123 4.33 2.85 19.37
N ASN A 124 5.41 2.70 18.59
CA ASN A 124 6.42 1.65 18.79
C ASN A 124 7.14 1.75 20.15
N ASP A 125 7.19 2.94 20.74
CA ASP A 125 7.84 3.16 22.04
C ASP A 125 6.91 2.76 23.20
N PHE A 126 5.59 2.85 23.00
CA PHE A 126 4.61 2.84 24.10
C PHE A 126 3.54 1.75 24.05
N LEU A 127 3.27 1.16 22.88
CA LEU A 127 2.22 0.17 22.68
C LEU A 127 2.79 -1.18 22.24
N GLU A 128 1.99 -2.22 22.38
CA GLU A 128 2.26 -3.55 21.85
C GLU A 128 1.59 -3.74 20.47
N PRO A 129 2.31 -4.27 19.46
CA PRO A 129 1.70 -4.66 18.20
C PRO A 129 0.84 -5.91 18.39
N GLY A 130 -0.23 -6.01 17.61
CA GLY A 130 -1.10 -7.18 17.61
C GLY A 130 -0.35 -8.47 17.31
N ALA A 131 -0.55 -9.49 18.15
CA ALA A 131 0.08 -10.80 18.00
C ALA A 131 -0.74 -11.79 17.17
N THR A 132 -1.94 -11.40 16.73
CA THR A 132 -2.86 -12.27 16.00
C THR A 132 -3.47 -11.53 14.82
N VAL A 133 -3.84 -12.30 13.79
CA VAL A 133 -4.51 -11.78 12.61
C VAL A 133 -5.92 -11.32 12.97
N GLY A 134 -6.30 -10.11 12.55
CA GLY A 134 -7.65 -9.58 12.78
C GLY A 134 -8.75 -10.44 12.13
N PRO A 135 -9.94 -10.56 12.76
CA PRO A 135 -11.02 -11.41 12.25
C PRO A 135 -11.69 -10.83 11.00
N VAL A 136 -12.28 -11.71 10.19
CA VAL A 136 -13.29 -11.32 9.19
C VAL A 136 -14.66 -11.71 9.74
N LEU A 137 -15.47 -10.71 10.08
CA LEU A 137 -16.74 -10.88 10.79
C LEU A 137 -17.89 -10.99 9.79
N ARG A 138 -18.71 -12.04 9.92
CA ARG A 138 -19.94 -12.17 9.13
C ARG A 138 -21.06 -11.39 9.80
N THR A 139 -21.59 -10.39 9.11
CA THR A 139 -22.66 -9.53 9.61
C THR A 139 -23.81 -9.47 8.59
N PRO A 140 -24.99 -8.95 8.98
CA PRO A 140 -26.04 -8.62 8.02
C PRO A 140 -25.61 -7.59 6.96
N LEU A 141 -24.53 -6.83 7.21
CA LEU A 141 -23.99 -5.80 6.32
C LEU A 141 -22.90 -6.34 5.37
N GLY A 142 -22.67 -7.66 5.35
CA GLY A 142 -21.60 -8.31 4.61
C GLY A 142 -20.46 -8.80 5.52
N ARG A 143 -19.36 -9.22 4.89
CA ARG A 143 -18.16 -9.72 5.57
C ARG A 143 -17.20 -8.56 5.84
N ILE A 144 -17.00 -8.23 7.11
CA ILE A 144 -16.30 -7.02 7.54
C ILE A 144 -14.89 -7.37 8.03
N GLY A 145 -13.90 -6.61 7.56
CA GLY A 145 -12.53 -6.58 8.11
C GLY A 145 -12.22 -5.22 8.74
N MET A 146 -11.35 -5.20 9.75
CA MET A 146 -10.93 -3.97 10.43
C MET A 146 -9.41 -3.82 10.40
N TYR A 147 -8.94 -2.60 10.17
CA TYR A 147 -7.54 -2.22 10.31
C TYR A 147 -7.43 -0.74 10.68
N ALA A 148 -6.22 -0.26 10.97
CA ALA A 148 -5.99 1.14 11.33
C ALA A 148 -4.72 1.73 10.70
N CYS A 149 -4.90 2.90 10.08
CA CYS A 149 -3.86 3.88 9.78
C CYS A 149 -2.67 3.27 9.00
N MET A 150 -1.49 3.14 9.63
CA MET A 150 -0.29 2.58 9.03
C MET A 150 -0.49 1.22 8.36
N GLU A 151 -1.43 0.40 8.85
CA GLU A 151 -1.79 -0.88 8.22
C GLU A 151 -2.45 -0.73 6.84
N GLY A 152 -2.89 0.48 6.47
CA GLY A 152 -3.40 0.83 5.14
C GLY A 152 -2.35 1.42 4.21
N VAL A 153 -1.23 1.92 4.76
CA VAL A 153 -0.08 2.43 3.98
C VAL A 153 0.73 1.27 3.39
N ILE A 154 0.68 0.10 4.01
CA ILE A 154 1.24 -1.15 3.48
C ILE A 154 0.12 -2.15 3.14
N ASN A 155 0.37 -3.05 2.20
CA ASN A 155 -0.68 -3.90 1.64
C ASN A 155 -1.10 -5.09 2.53
N GLU A 156 -0.22 -5.60 3.38
CA GLU A 156 -0.34 -6.97 3.89
C GLU A 156 -1.60 -7.21 4.72
N VAL A 157 -2.00 -6.24 5.56
CA VAL A 157 -3.19 -6.37 6.41
C VAL A 157 -4.48 -6.31 5.57
N ALA A 158 -4.61 -5.30 4.70
CA ALA A 158 -5.78 -5.14 3.83
C ALA A 158 -5.92 -6.33 2.85
N ARG A 159 -4.81 -6.73 2.21
CA ARG A 159 -4.74 -7.90 1.32
C ARG A 159 -5.13 -9.18 2.06
N GLY A 160 -4.59 -9.40 3.26
CA GLY A 160 -4.91 -10.58 4.06
C GLY A 160 -6.39 -10.65 4.44
N LEU A 161 -7.01 -9.54 4.83
CA LEU A 161 -8.45 -9.46 5.14
C LEU A 161 -9.29 -9.78 3.90
N ALA A 162 -8.95 -9.21 2.74
CA ALA A 162 -9.67 -9.45 1.49
C ALA A 162 -9.54 -10.91 1.01
N LEU A 163 -8.35 -11.51 1.10
CA LEU A 163 -8.12 -12.92 0.76
C LEU A 163 -8.90 -13.89 1.65
N ARG A 164 -9.13 -13.53 2.92
CA ARG A 164 -10.04 -14.27 3.83
C ARG A 164 -11.53 -13.97 3.58
N GLY A 165 -11.83 -13.21 2.53
CA GLY A 165 -13.18 -12.96 2.02
C GLY A 165 -13.85 -11.70 2.54
N ALA A 166 -13.14 -10.75 3.15
CA ALA A 166 -13.76 -9.47 3.50
C ALA A 166 -14.32 -8.75 2.26
N GLN A 167 -15.51 -8.19 2.40
CA GLN A 167 -16.21 -7.39 1.38
C GLN A 167 -16.15 -5.89 1.68
N VAL A 168 -16.10 -5.54 2.96
CA VAL A 168 -16.04 -4.17 3.46
C VAL A 168 -14.89 -4.08 4.48
N LEU A 169 -13.95 -3.18 4.26
CA LEU A 169 -12.87 -2.90 5.20
C LEU A 169 -13.12 -1.58 5.93
N LEU A 170 -12.88 -1.57 7.24
CA LEU A 170 -13.10 -0.41 8.11
C LEU A 170 -11.77 0.14 8.61
N ASN A 171 -11.36 1.27 8.06
CA ASN A 171 -10.09 1.91 8.36
C ASN A 171 -10.29 3.09 9.33
N SER A 172 -9.65 3.04 10.48
CA SER A 172 -9.55 4.21 11.38
C SER A 172 -8.17 4.82 11.20
N LEU A 173 -8.10 6.14 11.00
CA LEU A 173 -6.85 6.86 10.75
C LEU A 173 -6.60 7.96 11.79
N ASN A 174 -5.33 8.16 12.08
CA ASN A 174 -4.77 9.28 12.83
C ASN A 174 -3.58 9.83 12.02
N SER A 175 -3.88 10.49 10.89
CA SER A 175 -2.86 10.90 9.93
C SER A 175 -3.09 12.33 9.44
N PHE A 176 -1.99 13.10 9.36
CA PHE A 176 -1.94 14.41 8.73
C PHE A 176 -1.56 14.34 7.24
N ALA A 177 -1.27 13.14 6.74
CA ALA A 177 -0.77 12.93 5.39
C ALA A 177 -1.92 12.96 4.37
N LEU A 178 -1.76 13.78 3.32
CA LEU A 178 -2.74 13.92 2.24
C LEU A 178 -2.77 12.71 1.31
N ASP A 179 -1.67 11.95 1.24
CA ASP A 179 -1.58 10.73 0.45
C ASP A 179 -2.36 9.55 1.01
N GLU A 180 -2.90 9.65 2.24
CA GLU A 180 -3.88 8.68 2.75
C GLU A 180 -5.15 8.68 1.88
N ALA A 181 -5.76 9.85 1.72
CA ALA A 181 -7.04 9.99 1.06
C ALA A 181 -6.91 9.90 -0.47
N ASP A 182 -5.80 10.39 -1.02
CA ASP A 182 -5.61 10.47 -2.47
C ASP A 182 -5.00 9.20 -3.09
N LEU A 183 -4.32 8.37 -2.29
CA LEU A 183 -3.56 7.22 -2.80
C LEU A 183 -3.85 5.93 -2.04
N HIS A 184 -3.51 5.88 -0.74
CA HIS A 184 -3.49 4.63 0.03
C HIS A 184 -4.88 4.04 0.24
N ILE A 185 -5.86 4.85 0.66
CA ILE A 185 -7.22 4.36 0.89
C ILE A 185 -7.86 3.89 -0.43
N PRO A 186 -7.82 4.67 -1.54
CA PRO A 186 -8.44 4.23 -2.79
C PRO A 186 -7.80 2.98 -3.39
N VAL A 187 -6.47 2.86 -3.37
CA VAL A 187 -5.80 1.68 -3.94
C VAL A 187 -6.11 0.41 -3.15
N ARG A 188 -6.24 0.47 -1.81
CA ARG A 188 -6.65 -0.71 -1.01
C ARG A 188 -8.02 -1.22 -1.41
N ALA A 189 -8.93 -0.34 -1.81
CA ALA A 189 -10.25 -0.72 -2.32
C ALA A 189 -10.12 -1.41 -3.69
N ALA A 190 -9.44 -0.75 -4.64
CA ALA A 190 -9.32 -1.18 -6.03
C ALA A 190 -8.55 -2.51 -6.18
N GLU A 191 -7.36 -2.60 -5.57
CA GLU A 191 -6.46 -3.75 -5.74
C GLU A 191 -7.01 -5.05 -5.13
N ASN A 192 -7.93 -4.90 -4.19
CA ASN A 192 -8.59 -5.99 -3.50
C ASN A 192 -10.02 -6.23 -4.01
N LYS A 193 -10.55 -5.34 -4.85
CA LYS A 193 -11.97 -5.26 -5.25
C LYS A 193 -12.89 -5.38 -4.04
N VAL A 194 -12.75 -4.47 -3.07
CA VAL A 194 -13.56 -4.41 -1.84
C VAL A 194 -13.99 -2.98 -1.54
N TRP A 195 -15.05 -2.82 -0.76
CA TRP A 195 -15.41 -1.51 -0.21
C TRP A 195 -14.47 -1.11 0.91
N VAL A 196 -14.15 0.17 1.03
CA VAL A 196 -13.41 0.72 2.17
C VAL A 196 -14.20 1.89 2.77
N VAL A 197 -14.39 1.86 4.09
CA VAL A 197 -14.95 2.98 4.87
C VAL A 197 -13.85 3.48 5.80
N ALA A 198 -13.33 4.66 5.50
CA ALA A 198 -12.14 5.22 6.12
C ALA A 198 -12.45 6.52 6.87
N ALA A 199 -12.10 6.56 8.15
CA ALA A 199 -12.36 7.69 9.04
C ALA A 199 -11.06 8.26 9.57
N ASN A 200 -10.74 9.52 9.28
CA ASN A 200 -9.54 10.20 9.74
C ASN A 200 -9.86 11.36 10.71
N LYS A 201 -8.87 11.77 11.49
CA LYS A 201 -8.98 12.93 12.38
C LYS A 201 -8.88 14.24 11.60
N VAL A 202 -9.40 15.29 12.24
CA VAL A 202 -9.09 16.69 11.93
C VAL A 202 -8.51 17.38 13.17
N GLY A 203 -7.93 18.56 12.98
CA GLY A 203 -7.33 19.33 14.07
C GLY A 203 -6.01 18.74 14.56
N PRO A 204 -5.40 19.29 15.62
CA PRO A 204 -4.05 18.91 16.05
C PRO A 204 -3.92 17.43 16.39
N LEU A 205 -2.91 16.75 15.82
CA LEU A 205 -2.53 15.37 16.20
C LEU A 205 -1.46 15.32 17.29
N LEU A 206 -1.08 16.49 17.79
CA LEU A 206 -0.10 16.70 18.85
C LEU A 206 -0.70 17.58 19.95
N PRO A 207 -0.18 17.53 21.18
CA PRO A 207 -0.60 18.46 22.23
C PRO A 207 -0.48 19.91 21.76
N ARG A 208 -1.53 20.70 22.01
CA ARG A 208 -1.67 22.05 21.45
C ARG A 208 -0.56 23.01 21.90
N ASP A 209 -0.05 22.81 23.10
CA ASP A 209 1.04 23.56 23.72
C ASP A 209 2.43 23.15 23.19
N GLU A 210 2.62 21.89 22.82
CA GLU A 210 3.87 21.39 22.23
C GLU A 210 3.97 21.63 20.71
N LEU A 211 2.82 21.72 20.03
CA LEU A 211 2.73 21.81 18.57
C LEU A 211 3.60 22.91 17.95
N PRO A 212 3.62 24.18 18.44
CA PRO A 212 4.44 25.23 17.82
C PRO A 212 5.94 24.92 17.84
N ALA A 213 6.46 24.39 18.95
CA ALA A 213 7.87 24.06 19.10
C ALA A 213 8.26 22.85 18.24
N ILE A 214 7.36 21.87 18.10
CA ILE A 214 7.59 20.72 17.23
C ILE A 214 7.59 21.17 15.77
N ALA A 215 6.60 21.97 15.35
CA ALA A 215 6.51 22.51 14.00
C ALA A 215 7.78 23.28 13.59
N GLU A 216 8.27 24.17 14.46
CA GLU A 216 9.52 24.90 14.25
C GLU A 216 10.72 23.96 14.08
N ARG A 217 10.85 22.94 14.93
CA ARG A 217 11.94 21.95 14.86
C ARG A 217 11.92 21.14 13.56
N LEU A 218 10.74 20.82 13.03
CA LEU A 218 10.59 20.07 11.78
C LEU A 218 10.75 20.94 10.54
N GLY A 219 10.62 22.27 10.67
CA GLY A 219 10.56 23.19 9.53
C GLY A 219 9.23 23.06 8.77
N VAL A 220 8.17 22.61 9.44
CA VAL A 220 6.85 22.36 8.86
C VAL A 220 5.83 23.27 9.52
N PRO A 221 4.96 23.98 8.77
CA PRO A 221 3.92 24.81 9.38
C PRO A 221 2.97 23.99 10.27
N PRO A 222 2.54 24.50 11.44
CA PRO A 222 1.73 23.74 12.41
C PRO A 222 0.45 23.11 11.84
N GLU A 223 -0.22 23.80 10.90
CA GLU A 223 -1.45 23.34 10.27
C GLU A 223 -1.28 22.04 9.46
N TRP A 224 -0.06 21.73 9.04
CA TRP A 224 0.29 20.49 8.35
C TRP A 224 0.51 19.30 9.28
N LEU A 225 0.52 19.53 10.59
CA LEU A 225 0.55 18.48 11.62
C LEU A 225 -0.85 18.24 12.21
N HIS A 226 -1.88 18.86 11.61
CA HIS A 226 -3.27 18.56 11.90
C HIS A 226 -3.73 17.36 11.06
N GLY A 227 -4.67 16.59 11.59
CA GLY A 227 -5.30 15.50 10.87
C GLY A 227 -5.85 16.01 9.53
N ALA A 228 -5.58 15.25 8.47
CA ALA A 228 -5.88 15.67 7.10
C ALA A 228 -7.38 15.70 6.78
N GLY A 229 -8.23 15.21 7.69
CA GLY A 229 -9.64 15.01 7.44
C GLY A 229 -9.84 14.05 6.27
N GLU A 230 -10.74 14.42 5.36
CA GLU A 230 -10.99 13.66 4.13
C GLU A 230 -11.39 12.20 4.38
N SER A 231 -12.08 11.95 5.50
CA SER A 231 -12.81 10.68 5.72
C SER A 231 -13.65 10.34 4.50
N GLN A 232 -13.58 9.09 4.05
CA GLN A 232 -14.15 8.71 2.76
C GLN A 232 -14.69 7.29 2.69
N ILE A 233 -15.58 7.07 1.75
CA ILE A 233 -16.13 5.77 1.38
C ILE A 233 -15.71 5.50 -0.06
N VAL A 234 -15.07 4.36 -0.30
CA VAL A 234 -14.48 4.00 -1.59
C VAL A 234 -15.05 2.68 -2.10
N ALA A 235 -15.43 2.67 -3.37
CA ALA A 235 -15.95 1.53 -4.10
C ALA A 235 -14.84 0.53 -4.52
N PRO A 236 -15.21 -0.72 -4.87
CA PRO A 236 -14.28 -1.77 -5.29
C PRO A 236 -13.40 -1.46 -6.50
N ASP A 237 -13.70 -0.42 -7.28
CA ASP A 237 -12.91 0.04 -8.42
C ASP A 237 -11.94 1.18 -8.05
N GLY A 238 -11.93 1.62 -6.78
CA GLY A 238 -11.16 2.77 -6.30
C GLY A 238 -11.92 4.10 -6.36
N THR A 239 -13.17 4.12 -6.84
CA THR A 239 -13.97 5.35 -6.91
C THR A 239 -14.35 5.82 -5.51
N VAL A 240 -13.98 7.06 -5.17
CA VAL A 240 -14.42 7.71 -3.93
C VAL A 240 -15.87 8.18 -4.10
N VAL A 241 -16.81 7.51 -3.44
CA VAL A 241 -18.25 7.78 -3.57
C VAL A 241 -18.76 8.80 -2.56
N ALA A 242 -18.00 9.06 -1.49
CA ALA A 242 -18.25 10.14 -0.53
C ALA A 242 -16.93 10.56 0.12
N LYS A 243 -16.67 11.86 0.24
CA LYS A 243 -15.45 12.42 0.84
C LYS A 243 -15.81 13.61 1.73
N ALA A 244 -15.30 13.61 2.95
CA ALA A 244 -15.44 14.69 3.92
C ALA A 244 -14.43 15.83 3.64
N PRO A 245 -14.61 17.04 4.19
CA PRO A 245 -13.68 18.14 3.99
C PRO A 245 -12.32 17.88 4.67
N ARG A 246 -11.29 18.64 4.27
CA ARG A 246 -9.96 18.62 4.90
C ARG A 246 -9.95 19.06 6.37
N THR A 247 -10.92 19.88 6.77
CA THR A 247 -11.00 20.45 8.12
C THR A 247 -12.42 20.42 8.64
N GLY A 248 -12.57 20.43 9.97
CA GLY A 248 -13.85 20.45 10.66
C GLY A 248 -14.47 19.06 10.87
N GLU A 249 -15.30 18.96 11.90
CA GLU A 249 -16.09 17.76 12.21
C GLU A 249 -17.09 17.49 11.08
N ALA A 250 -17.17 16.24 10.60
CA ALA A 250 -18.07 15.87 9.52
C ALA A 250 -18.47 14.39 9.58
N VAL A 251 -19.63 14.08 8.99
CA VAL A 251 -20.10 12.71 8.75
C VAL A 251 -20.56 12.62 7.31
N VAL A 252 -19.91 11.77 6.52
CA VAL A 252 -20.31 11.48 5.14
C VAL A 252 -20.91 10.08 5.07
N VAL A 253 -21.92 9.90 4.22
CA VAL A 253 -22.65 8.65 4.07
C VAL A 253 -22.72 8.23 2.60
N ALA A 254 -22.76 6.92 2.36
CA ALA A 254 -23.04 6.36 1.05
C ALA A 254 -23.81 5.05 1.18
N ASP A 255 -24.59 4.75 0.15
CA ASP A 255 -25.25 3.47 -0.04
C ASP A 255 -24.31 2.56 -0.84
N ILE A 256 -23.90 1.44 -0.25
CA ILE A 256 -22.97 0.49 -0.84
C ILE A 256 -23.64 -0.86 -1.10
N ASP A 257 -23.13 -1.62 -2.06
CA ASP A 257 -23.51 -3.02 -2.25
C ASP A 257 -22.30 -3.91 -1.98
N PRO A 258 -22.21 -4.53 -0.77
CA PRO A 258 -21.09 -5.40 -0.41
C PRO A 258 -20.88 -6.58 -1.37
N THR A 259 -21.90 -6.99 -2.12
CA THR A 259 -21.79 -8.13 -3.06
C THR A 259 -20.96 -7.81 -4.30
N LEU A 260 -20.75 -6.52 -4.63
CA LEU A 260 -19.82 -6.11 -5.70
C LEU A 260 -18.38 -6.53 -5.39
N ALA A 261 -18.05 -6.73 -4.12
CA ALA A 261 -16.73 -7.21 -3.72
C ALA A 261 -16.51 -8.71 -4.00
N ASP A 262 -17.55 -9.47 -4.38
CA ASP A 262 -17.42 -10.89 -4.67
C ASP A 262 -16.88 -11.16 -6.09
N ASP A 263 -16.97 -10.19 -7.01
CA ASP A 263 -16.37 -10.30 -8.34
C ASP A 263 -14.92 -9.79 -8.34
N LYS A 264 -13.97 -10.70 -8.48
CA LYS A 264 -12.54 -10.40 -8.53
C LYS A 264 -12.01 -10.25 -9.96
N ARG A 265 -12.87 -10.25 -10.98
CA ARG A 265 -12.44 -10.24 -12.37
C ARG A 265 -12.14 -8.83 -12.88
N ARG A 266 -11.12 -8.74 -13.73
CA ARG A 266 -10.83 -7.61 -14.63
C ARG A 266 -11.72 -7.68 -15.88
N PRO A 267 -11.76 -6.61 -16.70
CA PRO A 267 -12.51 -6.61 -17.96
C PRO A 267 -12.15 -7.74 -18.92
N ASP A 268 -10.91 -8.21 -18.92
CA ASP A 268 -10.44 -9.33 -19.73
C ASP A 268 -10.78 -10.73 -19.17
N GLY A 269 -11.49 -10.78 -18.04
CA GLY A 269 -11.89 -12.00 -17.35
C GLY A 269 -10.86 -12.57 -16.38
N THR A 270 -9.68 -11.95 -16.24
CA THR A 270 -8.65 -12.37 -15.27
C THR A 270 -9.15 -12.14 -13.85
N ASP A 271 -9.28 -13.20 -13.06
CA ASP A 271 -9.59 -13.13 -11.64
C ASP A 271 -8.31 -12.88 -10.84
N ILE A 272 -8.13 -11.65 -10.34
CA ILE A 272 -6.89 -11.19 -9.71
C ILE A 272 -6.58 -11.89 -8.39
N PHE A 273 -7.51 -12.66 -7.81
CA PHE A 273 -7.22 -13.47 -6.64
C PHE A 273 -6.86 -14.89 -7.04
N ALA A 274 -7.58 -15.47 -8.02
CA ALA A 274 -7.33 -16.82 -8.50
C ALA A 274 -5.99 -16.95 -9.24
N THR A 275 -5.50 -15.88 -9.87
CA THR A 275 -4.23 -15.87 -10.61
C THR A 275 -3.01 -15.52 -9.75
N ARG A 276 -3.18 -15.24 -8.45
CA ARG A 276 -2.07 -15.10 -7.49
C ARG A 276 -1.24 -16.39 -7.44
N ARG A 277 0.02 -16.25 -7.03
CA ARG A 277 0.97 -17.37 -6.87
C ARG A 277 1.55 -17.39 -5.46
N PRO A 278 0.78 -17.80 -4.42
CA PRO A 278 1.22 -17.76 -3.02
C PRO A 278 2.57 -18.43 -2.74
N GLU A 279 2.91 -19.46 -3.51
CA GLU A 279 4.19 -20.16 -3.42
C GLU A 279 5.41 -19.27 -3.73
N LEU A 280 5.23 -18.16 -4.45
CA LEU A 280 6.28 -17.16 -4.73
C LEU A 280 6.47 -16.20 -3.56
N TYR A 281 5.47 -16.06 -2.68
CA TYR A 281 5.39 -14.99 -1.70
C TYR A 281 5.99 -15.36 -0.34
N GLY A 282 6.54 -16.57 -0.20
CA GLY A 282 7.21 -17.06 1.01
C GLY A 282 8.14 -16.03 1.68
N PRO A 283 9.03 -15.34 0.94
CA PRO A 283 9.93 -14.33 1.51
C PRO A 283 9.23 -13.17 2.24
N ILE A 284 7.97 -12.85 1.92
CA ILE A 284 7.21 -11.80 2.61
C ILE A 284 6.96 -12.19 4.08
N GLY A 285 6.79 -13.49 4.35
CA GLY A 285 6.60 -14.07 5.67
C GLY A 285 7.88 -14.37 6.45
N GLU A 286 9.05 -14.01 5.92
CA GLU A 286 10.34 -14.19 6.60
C GLU A 286 10.66 -13.00 7.52
N PRO A 287 11.44 -13.23 8.60
CA PRO A 287 11.93 -12.14 9.45
C PRO A 287 12.64 -11.04 8.64
N PRO A 288 12.41 -9.76 8.96
CA PRO A 288 13.11 -8.64 8.33
C PRO A 288 14.62 -8.78 8.44
N ALA A 289 15.31 -8.63 7.32
CA ALA A 289 16.75 -8.79 7.23
C ALA A 289 17.51 -7.45 7.15
N GLY A 290 16.81 -6.32 7.01
CA GLY A 290 17.45 -5.07 6.64
C GLY A 290 17.81 -5.01 5.16
N ARG A 291 18.02 -3.80 4.66
CA ARG A 291 18.71 -3.60 3.39
C ARG A 291 20.16 -4.08 3.51
N ARG A 292 20.61 -4.92 2.59
CA ARG A 292 21.96 -5.50 2.56
C ARG A 292 22.87 -4.83 1.53
N ARG A 293 22.29 -4.22 0.49
CA ARG A 293 23.04 -3.55 -0.58
C ARG A 293 23.23 -2.05 -0.30
N PRO A 294 24.37 -1.45 -0.74
CA PRO A 294 24.54 -0.02 -0.67
C PRO A 294 23.50 0.71 -1.55
N PRO A 295 23.21 1.99 -1.28
CA PRO A 295 22.37 2.80 -2.16
C PRO A 295 22.94 2.85 -3.60
N GLY A 296 22.05 2.88 -4.59
CA GLY A 296 22.43 3.12 -5.98
C GLY A 296 22.94 4.55 -6.25
N ALA A 297 23.02 4.92 -7.52
CA ALA A 297 23.43 6.26 -7.94
C ALA A 297 22.44 7.34 -7.47
N PRO A 298 22.92 8.58 -7.25
CA PRO A 298 22.05 9.68 -6.84
C PRO A 298 21.07 10.11 -7.92
N VAL A 299 21.44 9.94 -9.19
CA VAL A 299 20.65 10.32 -10.37
C VAL A 299 20.80 9.25 -11.44
N LEU A 300 19.67 8.88 -12.03
CA LEU A 300 19.56 8.06 -13.24
C LEU A 300 18.62 8.79 -14.21
N ARG A 301 19.09 9.11 -15.41
CA ARG A 301 18.20 9.63 -16.46
C ARG A 301 17.51 8.47 -17.15
N SER A 302 16.19 8.43 -17.02
CA SER A 302 15.33 7.38 -17.59
C SER A 302 14.40 7.95 -18.66
N ALA A 303 13.98 7.11 -19.59
CA ALA A 303 13.03 7.47 -20.63
C ALA A 303 11.99 6.38 -20.85
N VAL A 304 10.76 6.79 -21.14
CA VAL A 304 9.73 5.95 -21.76
C VAL A 304 9.76 6.21 -23.25
N VAL A 305 9.86 5.17 -24.06
CA VAL A 305 9.86 5.25 -25.53
C VAL A 305 8.88 4.23 -26.10
N ARG A 306 7.95 4.70 -26.95
CA ARG A 306 6.89 3.85 -27.55
C ARG A 306 7.15 3.51 -29.01
N ASP A 307 8.03 4.25 -29.67
CA ASP A 307 8.50 3.98 -31.03
C ASP A 307 9.97 3.53 -30.98
N PRO A 308 10.30 2.28 -31.38
CA PRO A 308 11.68 1.78 -31.44
C PRO A 308 12.64 2.71 -32.21
N ALA A 309 12.15 3.46 -33.21
CA ALA A 309 12.99 4.38 -33.97
C ALA A 309 13.53 5.56 -33.14
N LEU A 310 12.91 5.87 -32.00
CA LEU A 310 13.30 6.98 -31.13
C LEU A 310 14.27 6.57 -30.00
N VAL A 311 14.59 5.28 -29.86
CA VAL A 311 15.50 4.79 -28.81
C VAL A 311 16.86 5.47 -28.90
N ARG A 312 17.42 5.59 -30.11
CA ARG A 312 18.72 6.26 -30.31
C ARG A 312 18.68 7.72 -29.88
N ASP A 313 17.63 8.45 -30.26
CA ASP A 313 17.45 9.86 -29.90
C ASP A 313 17.33 10.04 -28.38
N ALA A 314 16.61 9.16 -27.68
CA ALA A 314 16.51 9.21 -26.22
C ALA A 314 17.87 8.99 -25.54
N VAL A 315 18.67 8.05 -26.05
CA VAL A 315 20.02 7.76 -25.53
C VAL A 315 21.00 8.89 -25.85
N ASP A 316 20.93 9.49 -27.05
CA ASP A 316 21.71 10.68 -27.41
C ASP A 316 21.40 11.89 -26.51
N LYS A 317 20.17 11.96 -26.01
CA LYS A 317 19.73 12.94 -25.00
C LYS A 317 20.10 12.53 -23.56
N GLY A 318 20.87 11.46 -23.40
CA GLY A 318 21.46 11.02 -22.14
C GLY A 318 20.63 10.02 -21.34
N ALA A 319 19.57 9.41 -21.91
CA ALA A 319 18.88 8.32 -21.22
C ALA A 319 19.80 7.12 -21.03
N GLN A 320 19.95 6.67 -19.80
CA GLN A 320 20.74 5.49 -19.43
C GLN A 320 19.86 4.23 -19.30
N LEU A 321 18.57 4.42 -19.01
CA LEU A 321 17.55 3.38 -19.02
C LEU A 321 16.37 3.83 -19.88
N VAL A 322 16.04 3.05 -20.90
CA VAL A 322 14.85 3.23 -21.74
C VAL A 322 13.89 2.08 -21.45
N VAL A 323 12.64 2.38 -21.12
CA VAL A 323 11.60 1.37 -20.96
C VAL A 323 10.54 1.57 -22.03
N MET A 324 10.15 0.47 -22.67
CA MET A 324 9.21 0.44 -23.76
C MET A 324 8.00 -0.42 -23.40
N PRO A 325 6.85 -0.25 -24.08
CA PRO A 325 5.67 -1.09 -23.88
C PRO A 325 5.97 -2.58 -24.13
N GLU A 326 5.01 -3.43 -23.75
CA GLU A 326 5.10 -4.86 -24.02
C GLU A 326 5.27 -5.15 -25.52
N SER A 327 6.15 -6.11 -25.87
CA SER A 327 6.40 -6.55 -27.25
C SER A 327 6.80 -5.42 -28.21
N ALA A 328 7.51 -4.40 -27.73
CA ALA A 328 7.87 -3.23 -28.50
C ALA A 328 9.29 -3.34 -29.10
N GLY A 329 9.36 -3.51 -30.42
CA GLY A 329 10.61 -3.52 -31.18
C GLY A 329 11.30 -4.89 -31.26
N ASP A 330 12.16 -5.04 -32.27
CA ASP A 330 13.00 -6.24 -32.42
C ASP A 330 14.27 -6.12 -31.55
N PRO A 331 14.61 -7.12 -30.71
CA PRO A 331 15.75 -7.03 -29.81
C PRO A 331 17.09 -6.75 -30.48
N ALA A 332 17.33 -7.25 -31.70
CA ALA A 332 18.58 -7.01 -32.41
C ALA A 332 18.67 -5.56 -32.94
N LEU A 333 17.56 -5.01 -33.41
CA LEU A 333 17.49 -3.60 -33.81
C LEU A 333 17.64 -2.66 -32.59
N LEU A 334 17.04 -3.01 -31.46
CA LEU A 334 17.20 -2.27 -30.21
C LEU A 334 18.64 -2.28 -29.72
N ALA A 335 19.32 -3.43 -29.76
CA ALA A 335 20.74 -3.53 -29.43
C ALA A 335 21.60 -2.67 -30.36
N ALA A 336 21.33 -2.67 -31.67
CA ALA A 336 22.02 -1.82 -32.63
C ALA A 336 21.82 -0.32 -32.36
N ALA A 337 20.64 0.10 -31.88
CA ALA A 337 20.38 1.49 -31.50
C ALA A 337 21.22 1.95 -30.29
N LEU A 338 21.72 1.01 -29.48
CA LEU A 338 22.55 1.26 -28.30
C LEU A 338 24.06 1.27 -28.60
N ASP A 339 24.47 1.07 -29.86
CA ASP A 339 25.88 0.99 -30.22
C ASP A 339 26.69 2.22 -29.75
N GLY A 340 27.86 1.95 -29.18
CA GLY A 340 28.73 2.95 -28.58
C GLY A 340 28.26 3.55 -27.25
N THR A 341 27.26 2.95 -26.58
CA THR A 341 26.72 3.43 -25.30
C THR A 341 26.70 2.33 -24.24
N ASP A 342 26.52 2.70 -22.97
CA ASP A 342 26.28 1.76 -21.86
C ASP A 342 24.80 1.81 -21.38
N ALA A 343 23.92 2.40 -22.20
CA ALA A 343 22.50 2.48 -21.93
C ALA A 343 21.82 1.11 -22.13
N HIS A 344 20.67 0.93 -21.48
CA HIS A 344 19.89 -0.29 -21.55
C HIS A 344 18.46 -0.01 -22.00
N VAL A 345 17.87 -0.95 -22.73
CA VAL A 345 16.45 -0.95 -23.11
C VAL A 345 15.74 -2.11 -22.40
N VAL A 346 14.54 -1.84 -21.88
CA VAL A 346 13.63 -2.86 -21.36
C VAL A 346 12.35 -2.89 -22.18
N THR A 347 11.95 -4.08 -22.64
CA THR A 347 10.65 -4.39 -23.23
C THR A 347 10.31 -5.85 -22.92
N THR A 348 9.24 -6.40 -23.50
CA THR A 348 8.93 -7.84 -23.39
C THR A 348 9.00 -8.51 -24.76
N ALA A 349 9.18 -9.83 -24.79
CA ALA A 349 8.95 -10.65 -25.96
C ALA A 349 8.29 -11.98 -25.53
N LEU A 350 7.69 -12.68 -26.48
CA LEU A 350 7.17 -14.02 -26.23
C LEU A 350 8.30 -15.05 -26.39
N GLU A 351 8.74 -15.65 -25.29
CA GLU A 351 9.73 -16.75 -25.29
C GLU A 351 9.03 -18.02 -24.78
N ASP A 352 9.02 -19.09 -25.58
CA ASP A 352 8.35 -20.37 -25.28
C ASP A 352 6.86 -20.22 -24.86
N GLY A 353 6.17 -19.24 -25.45
CA GLY A 353 4.77 -18.95 -25.15
C GLY A 353 4.55 -18.16 -23.84
N ILE A 354 5.62 -17.72 -23.18
CA ILE A 354 5.57 -16.93 -21.95
C ILE A 354 6.04 -15.50 -22.27
N PRO A 355 5.24 -14.47 -21.94
CA PRO A 355 5.72 -13.10 -21.97
C PRO A 355 6.90 -12.95 -21.02
N THR A 356 8.05 -12.53 -21.56
CA THR A 356 9.32 -12.44 -20.83
C THR A 356 9.87 -11.04 -21.01
N GLY A 357 10.10 -10.35 -19.89
CA GLY A 357 10.82 -9.08 -19.85
C GLY A 357 12.27 -9.28 -20.26
N LEU A 358 12.77 -8.42 -21.14
CA LEU A 358 14.12 -8.45 -21.67
C LEU A 358 14.87 -7.21 -21.22
N LEU A 359 16.11 -7.39 -20.73
CA LEU A 359 17.09 -6.30 -20.64
C LEU A 359 18.04 -6.41 -21.83
N ILE A 360 18.14 -5.34 -22.61
CA ILE A 360 18.93 -5.29 -23.84
C ILE A 360 20.02 -4.22 -23.68
N SER A 361 21.26 -4.59 -23.98
CA SER A 361 22.40 -3.68 -24.11
C SER A 361 22.88 -3.64 -25.57
N ARG A 362 23.95 -2.88 -25.85
CA ARG A 362 24.62 -2.91 -27.17
C ARG A 362 25.09 -4.30 -27.61
N ASP A 363 25.34 -5.19 -26.64
CA ASP A 363 25.83 -6.55 -26.89
C ASP A 363 24.67 -7.57 -27.09
N GLY A 364 23.42 -7.10 -27.07
CA GLY A 364 22.22 -7.92 -27.22
C GLY A 364 21.42 -8.09 -25.92
N ILE A 365 20.66 -9.18 -25.81
CA ILE A 365 19.88 -9.49 -24.60
C ILE A 365 20.81 -9.95 -23.48
N VAL A 366 20.86 -9.20 -22.39
CA VAL A 366 21.73 -9.47 -21.23
C VAL A 366 21.01 -10.06 -20.02
N ALA A 367 19.69 -9.88 -19.91
CA ALA A 367 18.88 -10.51 -18.87
C ALA A 367 17.44 -10.77 -19.31
N ARG A 368 16.78 -11.68 -18.58
CA ARG A 368 15.41 -12.13 -18.82
C ARG A 368 14.65 -12.23 -17.50
N GLN A 369 13.38 -11.85 -17.51
CA GLN A 369 12.43 -12.05 -16.43
C GLN A 369 11.10 -12.58 -16.99
N PRO A 370 10.85 -13.90 -16.94
CA PRO A 370 9.55 -14.46 -17.32
C PRO A 370 8.43 -13.90 -16.43
N ARG A 371 7.26 -13.66 -17.01
CA ARG A 371 6.07 -13.25 -16.26
C ARG A 371 5.65 -14.32 -15.25
N LEU A 372 5.52 -13.93 -13.99
CA LEU A 372 5.24 -14.80 -12.86
C LEU A 372 3.77 -15.24 -12.82
N HIS A 373 2.86 -14.31 -13.10
CA HIS A 373 1.42 -14.52 -13.02
C HIS A 373 0.82 -14.88 -14.40
N GLY A 374 -0.27 -15.64 -14.36
CA GLY A 374 -1.05 -15.95 -15.56
C GLY A 374 -2.10 -14.88 -15.87
N ARG A 375 -2.49 -14.79 -17.12
CA ARG A 375 -3.63 -13.99 -17.61
C ARG A 375 -4.73 -14.90 -18.14
N SER A 376 -5.99 -14.48 -18.03
CA SER A 376 -7.08 -15.15 -18.73
C SER A 376 -6.81 -15.20 -20.24
N GLY A 377 -6.84 -16.40 -20.83
CA GLY A 377 -6.50 -16.62 -22.25
C GLY A 377 -5.07 -17.09 -22.53
N ASP A 378 -4.19 -17.15 -21.53
CA ASP A 378 -2.90 -17.83 -21.66
C ASP A 378 -3.14 -19.32 -21.94
N VAL A 379 -2.81 -19.79 -23.15
CA VAL A 379 -2.95 -21.21 -23.53
C VAL A 379 -1.88 -22.01 -22.78
N GLY A 380 -2.29 -22.88 -21.84
CA GLY A 380 -1.43 -23.95 -21.30
C GLY A 380 -0.98 -23.84 -19.84
N ARG A 381 -1.41 -22.84 -19.06
CA ARG A 381 -1.10 -22.75 -17.61
C ARG A 381 -2.19 -23.33 -16.68
N SER A 382 -3.02 -24.26 -17.16
CA SER A 382 -3.95 -24.99 -16.28
C SER A 382 -3.18 -25.98 -15.39
N SER A 383 -3.07 -25.66 -14.09
CA SER A 383 -3.05 -26.61 -12.97
C SER A 383 -2.27 -27.93 -13.21
N GLY A 384 -0.97 -27.92 -12.96
CA GLY A 384 -0.11 -29.06 -13.25
C GLY A 384 1.09 -29.24 -12.32
N ILE A 385 0.94 -29.04 -11.01
CA ILE A 385 1.84 -29.69 -10.04
C ILE A 385 0.96 -30.45 -9.05
N GLY A 386 0.70 -31.72 -9.39
CA GLY A 386 0.06 -32.66 -8.50
C GLY A 386 0.90 -32.86 -7.25
N ALA A 387 0.21 -32.97 -6.12
CA ALA A 387 0.77 -33.38 -4.84
C ALA A 387 1.60 -34.67 -5.00
N ALA A 388 2.92 -34.55 -4.91
CA ALA A 388 3.81 -35.67 -4.65
C ALA A 388 4.39 -35.48 -3.25
N SER A 389 3.76 -36.15 -2.29
CA SER A 389 4.31 -36.42 -0.96
C SER A 389 5.66 -37.12 -1.09
N GLY A 390 6.74 -36.45 -0.68
CA GLY A 390 8.08 -37.04 -0.62
C GLY A 390 8.97 -36.21 0.30
N ILE A 391 9.04 -36.63 1.57
CA ILE A 391 10.00 -36.12 2.55
C ILE A 391 11.40 -36.48 2.05
N GLY A 392 12.19 -35.48 1.68
CA GLY A 392 13.58 -35.63 1.21
C GLY A 392 14.45 -34.53 1.79
N ALA A 393 15.55 -34.93 2.40
CA ALA A 393 16.41 -34.16 3.29
C ALA A 393 16.99 -32.86 2.70
N ALA A 394 17.27 -31.93 3.63
CA ALA A 394 18.03 -30.71 3.43
C ALA A 394 19.40 -30.96 2.75
N SER A 395 19.75 -30.11 1.80
CA SER A 395 21.12 -29.98 1.30
C SER A 395 21.55 -28.51 1.25
N GLU A 396 22.45 -28.20 2.18
CA GLU A 396 23.57 -27.25 2.17
C GLU A 396 23.53 -26.00 1.28
N ILE A 397 23.68 -24.87 1.96
CA ILE A 397 23.88 -23.50 1.47
C ILE A 397 25.22 -23.43 0.72
N GLY A 398 25.18 -23.21 -0.59
CA GLY A 398 26.34 -22.88 -1.42
C GLY A 398 26.70 -21.40 -1.33
N THR A 399 28.00 -21.12 -1.28
CA THR A 399 28.64 -19.79 -1.24
C THR A 399 28.41 -18.96 -2.52
N PRO A 400 28.50 -17.62 -2.46
CA PRO A 400 28.19 -16.75 -3.60
C PRO A 400 29.37 -16.64 -4.58
N SER A 401 29.19 -17.13 -5.81
CA SER A 401 30.09 -16.85 -6.94
C SER A 401 29.36 -16.14 -8.08
N GLU A 402 29.92 -15.00 -8.48
CA GLU A 402 29.96 -14.38 -9.82
C GLU A 402 28.75 -14.53 -10.76
N ILE A 403 28.13 -13.37 -11.06
CA ILE A 403 27.22 -13.07 -12.18
C ILE A 403 26.14 -14.14 -12.40
N GLY A 404 25.02 -13.98 -11.68
CA GLY A 404 23.85 -14.84 -11.79
C GLY A 404 23.26 -14.82 -13.20
N THR A 405 23.22 -15.98 -13.84
CA THR A 405 22.39 -16.24 -15.01
C THR A 405 20.92 -16.31 -14.54
N PRO A 406 19.96 -15.63 -15.19
CA PRO A 406 18.56 -15.67 -14.79
C PRO A 406 17.98 -17.08 -14.84
N SER A 407 17.20 -17.46 -13.82
CA SER A 407 16.55 -18.77 -13.77
C SER A 407 15.45 -18.86 -14.83
N ALA A 408 15.52 -19.90 -15.66
CA ALA A 408 14.54 -20.21 -16.70
C ALA A 408 13.18 -20.70 -16.14
N SER A 409 12.96 -20.67 -14.83
CA SER A 409 11.82 -21.31 -14.16
C SER A 409 10.62 -20.39 -13.91
N GLY A 410 10.73 -19.07 -14.09
CA GLY A 410 9.63 -18.13 -13.82
C GLY A 410 9.11 -18.22 -12.38
N ALA A 411 10.01 -18.52 -11.44
CA ALA A 411 9.70 -18.86 -10.05
C ALA A 411 10.16 -17.79 -9.03
N GLU A 412 10.75 -16.69 -9.48
CA GLU A 412 11.22 -15.61 -8.62
C GLU A 412 11.44 -14.32 -9.41
N ILE A 413 11.60 -13.20 -8.70
CA ILE A 413 12.11 -11.95 -9.26
C ILE A 413 13.63 -12.00 -9.24
N VAL A 414 14.25 -11.75 -10.38
CA VAL A 414 15.71 -11.74 -10.54
C VAL A 414 16.19 -10.32 -10.78
N PRO A 415 16.60 -9.58 -9.74
CA PRO A 415 17.13 -8.24 -9.91
C PRO A 415 18.56 -8.26 -10.46
N ILE A 416 18.84 -7.30 -11.33
CA ILE A 416 20.07 -7.16 -12.11
C ILE A 416 20.87 -5.99 -11.56
N ASP A 417 22.15 -6.22 -11.26
CA ASP A 417 23.06 -5.18 -10.78
C ASP A 417 23.65 -4.42 -11.99
N LEU A 418 23.41 -3.10 -12.03
CA LEU A 418 23.93 -2.17 -13.04
C LEU A 418 24.77 -1.08 -12.36
N GLU A 419 25.53 -0.32 -13.15
CA GLU A 419 26.43 0.72 -12.62
C GLU A 419 25.70 1.75 -11.74
N TRP A 420 24.46 2.08 -12.09
CA TRP A 420 23.65 3.08 -11.38
C TRP A 420 22.79 2.49 -10.25
N GLY A 421 22.76 1.17 -10.05
CA GLY A 421 21.94 0.53 -9.02
C GLY A 421 21.32 -0.78 -9.48
N ARG A 422 20.40 -1.29 -8.67
CA ARG A 422 19.77 -2.60 -8.87
C ARG A 422 18.41 -2.46 -9.57
N LEU A 423 18.27 -3.08 -10.73
CA LEU A 423 17.07 -3.07 -11.57
C LEU A 423 16.24 -4.34 -11.37
N ALA A 424 14.93 -4.22 -11.20
CA ALA A 424 13.99 -5.32 -11.43
C ALA A 424 13.14 -5.03 -12.68
N ILE A 425 12.74 -6.09 -13.39
CA ILE A 425 11.75 -5.98 -14.46
C ILE A 425 10.46 -6.60 -13.93
N ILE A 426 9.35 -5.87 -13.99
CA ILE A 426 8.02 -6.40 -13.67
C ILE A 426 7.19 -6.29 -14.94
N ALA A 427 6.96 -7.42 -15.59
CA ALA A 427 6.40 -7.48 -16.94
C ALA A 427 4.89 -7.75 -16.93
N GLY A 428 4.13 -6.91 -17.63
CA GLY A 428 2.68 -7.08 -17.80
C GLY A 428 1.94 -7.23 -16.47
N ASP A 429 1.00 -8.18 -16.41
CA ASP A 429 0.10 -8.39 -15.27
C ASP A 429 0.79 -8.68 -13.92
N ASP A 430 2.10 -8.96 -13.88
CA ASP A 430 2.84 -9.02 -12.61
C ASP A 430 2.74 -7.70 -11.82
N ALA A 431 2.53 -6.58 -12.51
CA ALA A 431 2.36 -5.26 -11.93
C ALA A 431 1.05 -5.10 -11.12
N LEU A 432 0.05 -5.98 -11.30
CA LEU A 432 -1.21 -5.93 -10.55
C LEU A 432 -1.00 -6.25 -9.06
N TYR A 433 -0.06 -7.14 -8.78
CA TYR A 433 0.08 -7.74 -7.45
C TYR A 433 1.04 -6.91 -6.59
N PRO A 434 0.59 -6.40 -5.43
CA PRO A 434 1.49 -5.72 -4.49
C PRO A 434 2.64 -6.62 -4.04
N GLU A 435 2.37 -7.92 -3.93
CA GLU A 435 3.35 -8.90 -3.50
C GLU A 435 4.58 -8.93 -4.42
N THR A 436 4.42 -8.69 -5.73
CA THR A 436 5.55 -8.62 -6.68
C THR A 436 6.49 -7.47 -6.34
N PHE A 437 5.96 -6.27 -6.07
CA PHE A 437 6.80 -5.13 -5.72
C PHE A 437 7.41 -5.27 -4.33
N ARG A 438 6.68 -5.90 -3.40
CA ARG A 438 7.24 -6.24 -2.09
C ARG A 438 8.43 -7.19 -2.22
N LEU A 439 8.33 -8.23 -3.04
CA LEU A 439 9.47 -9.12 -3.33
C LEU A 439 10.65 -8.37 -3.94
N ALA A 440 10.41 -7.48 -4.91
CA ALA A 440 11.48 -6.65 -5.49
C ALA A 440 12.16 -5.77 -4.43
N ALA A 441 11.40 -5.19 -3.50
CA ALA A 441 11.93 -4.38 -2.40
C ALA A 441 12.78 -5.21 -1.42
N LEU A 442 12.33 -6.42 -1.06
CA LEU A 442 13.09 -7.34 -0.19
C LEU A 442 14.42 -7.78 -0.81
N LEU A 443 14.53 -7.72 -2.13
CA LEU A 443 15.75 -7.98 -2.89
C LEU A 443 16.60 -6.71 -3.14
N ASP A 444 16.34 -5.64 -2.38
CA ASP A 444 17.06 -4.37 -2.42
C ASP A 444 17.09 -3.66 -3.78
N THR A 445 16.05 -3.88 -4.59
CA THR A 445 15.85 -3.18 -5.86
C THR A 445 15.79 -1.66 -5.64
N ASP A 446 16.37 -0.91 -6.56
CA ASP A 446 16.35 0.57 -6.55
C ASP A 446 15.39 1.14 -7.60
N VAL A 447 15.34 0.51 -8.78
CA VAL A 447 14.53 0.91 -9.92
C VAL A 447 13.79 -0.31 -10.47
N VAL A 448 12.52 -0.12 -10.84
CA VAL A 448 11.70 -1.13 -11.51
C VAL A 448 11.31 -0.62 -12.89
N ALA A 449 11.64 -1.40 -13.92
CA ALA A 449 11.11 -1.19 -15.26
C ALA A 449 9.80 -1.95 -15.42
N VAL A 450 8.74 -1.26 -15.87
CA VAL A 450 7.39 -1.82 -15.96
C VAL A 450 6.83 -1.65 -17.38
N PRO A 451 7.15 -2.55 -18.32
CA PRO A 451 6.43 -2.69 -19.58
C PRO A 451 5.01 -3.21 -19.29
N TYR A 452 3.98 -2.42 -19.59
CA TYR A 452 2.64 -2.70 -19.08
C TYR A 452 1.50 -2.29 -20.03
N ASP A 453 0.49 -3.14 -20.16
CA ASP A 453 -0.78 -2.83 -20.80
C ASP A 453 -1.93 -2.84 -19.78
N ALA A 454 -2.28 -1.65 -19.27
CA ALA A 454 -3.28 -1.51 -18.22
C ALA A 454 -4.70 -1.79 -18.74
N GLN A 455 -5.53 -2.43 -17.92
CA GLN A 455 -6.93 -2.75 -18.28
C GLN A 455 -7.96 -1.93 -17.50
N GLU A 456 -7.56 -1.36 -16.36
CA GLU A 456 -8.41 -0.53 -15.52
C GLU A 456 -7.65 0.74 -15.12
N ASP A 457 -8.33 1.89 -15.08
CA ASP A 457 -7.71 3.20 -14.81
C ASP A 457 -6.95 3.25 -13.48
N TRP A 458 -7.47 2.54 -12.47
CA TRP A 458 -6.86 2.51 -11.14
C TRP A 458 -5.44 1.92 -11.16
N GLU A 459 -5.10 1.05 -12.11
CA GLU A 459 -3.80 0.39 -12.17
C GLU A 459 -2.67 1.41 -12.37
N LEU A 460 -2.90 2.42 -13.23
CA LEU A 460 -1.95 3.50 -13.52
C LEU A 460 -2.11 4.71 -12.58
N ALA A 461 -3.35 5.02 -12.18
CA ALA A 461 -3.65 6.19 -11.37
C ALA A 461 -3.33 5.99 -9.88
N LEU A 462 -3.54 4.77 -9.37
CA LEU A 462 -3.44 4.44 -7.94
C LEU A 462 -2.45 3.31 -7.69
N GLY A 463 -2.53 2.22 -8.44
CA GLY A 463 -1.72 1.01 -8.28
C GLY A 463 -0.23 1.30 -8.30
N LEU A 464 0.33 1.61 -9.48
CA LEU A 464 1.77 1.81 -9.66
C LEU A 464 2.36 2.94 -8.79
N PRO A 465 1.72 4.11 -8.62
CA PRO A 465 2.18 5.12 -7.67
C PRO A 465 2.26 4.61 -6.23
N GLU A 466 1.29 3.80 -5.79
CA GLU A 466 1.35 3.21 -4.47
C GLU A 466 2.40 2.11 -4.34
N ARG A 467 2.59 1.26 -5.37
CA ARG A 467 3.68 0.26 -5.38
C ARG A 467 5.04 0.91 -5.20
N ALA A 468 5.24 2.07 -5.82
CA ALA A 468 6.44 2.89 -5.63
C ALA A 468 6.52 3.43 -4.19
N ALA A 469 5.43 3.99 -3.66
CA ALA A 469 5.36 4.60 -2.34
C ALA A 469 5.58 3.60 -1.19
N GLU A 470 4.82 2.50 -1.15
CA GLU A 470 4.83 1.52 -0.05
C GLU A 470 6.15 0.73 0.04
N ASN A 471 6.88 0.64 -1.08
CA ASN A 471 8.11 -0.15 -1.19
C ASN A 471 9.38 0.68 -1.32
N ARG A 472 9.25 2.02 -1.45
CA ARG A 472 10.35 2.94 -1.77
C ARG A 472 11.10 2.52 -3.02
N LEU A 473 10.38 2.38 -4.13
CA LEU A 473 10.93 1.98 -5.42
C LEU A 473 10.76 3.10 -6.44
N ASN A 474 11.78 3.35 -7.26
CA ASN A 474 11.62 4.20 -8.45
C ASN A 474 11.02 3.35 -9.56
N LEU A 475 10.00 3.83 -10.26
CA LEU A 475 9.34 3.08 -11.34
C LEU A 475 9.45 3.84 -12.66
N VAL A 476 9.75 3.12 -13.74
CA VAL A 476 9.67 3.62 -15.12
C VAL A 476 8.62 2.78 -15.84
N VAL A 477 7.42 3.34 -16.00
CA VAL A 477 6.23 2.64 -16.50
C VAL A 477 6.00 3.00 -17.96
N ALA A 478 6.07 2.02 -18.84
CA ALA A 478 5.86 2.20 -20.27
C ALA A 478 4.61 1.46 -20.73
N THR A 479 3.66 2.22 -21.27
CA THR A 479 2.36 1.74 -21.76
C THR A 479 2.19 2.02 -23.25
N PRO A 480 1.30 1.28 -23.95
CA PRO A 480 0.93 1.58 -25.35
C PRO A 480 0.60 3.05 -25.60
N ILE A 481 0.72 3.48 -26.86
CA ILE A 481 0.60 4.90 -27.26
C ILE A 481 -0.76 5.53 -26.94
N ASP A 482 -1.81 4.74 -26.82
CA ASP A 482 -3.16 5.18 -26.49
C ASP A 482 -3.43 5.28 -24.97
N GLN A 483 -2.47 4.88 -24.13
CA GLN A 483 -2.55 4.98 -22.67
C GLN A 483 -1.56 6.02 -22.13
N PRO A 484 -1.79 6.58 -20.93
CA PRO A 484 -0.77 7.37 -20.25
C PRO A 484 0.36 6.47 -19.72
N ALA A 485 1.59 6.97 -19.71
CA ALA A 485 2.76 6.36 -19.07
C ALA A 485 3.29 7.30 -17.99
N ALA A 486 4.18 6.81 -17.12
CA ALA A 486 4.73 7.63 -16.04
C ALA A 486 6.12 7.20 -15.60
N ILE A 487 6.91 8.17 -15.18
CA ILE A 487 8.15 7.95 -14.42
C ILE A 487 7.90 8.43 -12.99
N LEU A 488 8.10 7.54 -12.02
CA LEU A 488 7.82 7.74 -10.61
C LEU A 488 9.14 7.75 -9.83
N ALA A 489 9.57 8.94 -9.40
CA ALA A 489 10.82 9.16 -8.71
C ALA A 489 10.62 9.28 -7.19
N MET A 490 11.43 8.55 -6.43
CA MET A 490 11.48 8.68 -4.98
C MET A 490 12.21 9.96 -4.55
N THR A 491 11.63 10.66 -3.58
CA THR A 491 12.24 11.86 -2.98
C THR A 491 13.19 11.51 -1.84
N PRO A 492 14.18 12.37 -1.56
CA PRO A 492 14.99 12.29 -0.34
C PRO A 492 14.20 12.70 0.92
N ASP A 493 13.33 13.70 0.80
CA ASP A 493 12.38 14.09 1.84
C ASP A 493 11.30 13.00 1.98
N PHE A 494 11.31 12.27 3.10
CA PHE A 494 10.46 11.11 3.34
C PHE A 494 10.29 10.81 4.83
N THR A 495 11.37 10.90 5.60
CA THR A 495 11.36 10.56 7.03
C THR A 495 10.66 11.64 7.85
N LEU A 496 9.58 11.27 8.52
CA LEU A 496 8.91 12.10 9.50
C LEU A 496 9.81 12.35 10.72
N TRP A 497 9.52 13.45 11.41
CA TRP A 497 10.23 13.88 12.61
C TRP A 497 11.70 14.29 12.40
N THR A 498 12.18 14.30 11.16
CA THR A 498 13.41 14.98 10.75
C THR A 498 13.09 16.33 10.12
N ARG A 499 14.10 17.18 9.97
CA ARG A 499 13.95 18.45 9.25
C ARG A 499 13.70 18.15 7.78
N TRP A 500 12.68 18.77 7.21
CA TRP A 500 12.40 18.73 5.77
C TRP A 500 13.24 19.79 5.05
N GLU A 501 13.84 19.42 3.91
CA GLU A 501 14.65 20.34 3.11
C GLU A 501 13.80 21.16 2.13
N GLY A 502 12.83 20.50 1.48
CA GLY A 502 11.83 21.14 0.61
C GLY A 502 10.59 21.64 1.37
N PRO A 503 9.69 22.39 0.68
CA PRO A 503 8.39 22.74 1.27
C PRO A 503 7.59 21.47 1.54
N PHE A 504 7.13 21.28 2.77
CA PHE A 504 6.25 20.17 3.10
C PHE A 504 4.89 20.37 2.40
N THR A 505 4.51 19.40 1.56
CA THR A 505 3.29 19.48 0.73
C THR A 505 2.10 18.73 1.34
N GLY A 506 2.28 18.15 2.53
CA GLY A 506 1.32 17.23 3.13
C GLY A 506 1.39 15.81 2.59
N ARG A 507 2.16 15.53 1.53
CA ARG A 507 2.41 14.18 1.03
C ARG A 507 3.71 13.63 1.61
N ILE A 508 3.69 12.39 2.10
CA ILE A 508 4.85 11.78 2.75
C ILE A 508 5.56 10.80 1.81
N SER A 509 4.80 9.87 1.23
CA SER A 509 5.32 8.69 0.54
C SER A 509 5.12 8.72 -0.98
N THR A 510 4.22 9.58 -1.47
CA THR A 510 3.90 9.65 -2.90
C THR A 510 5.15 10.00 -3.73
N PRO A 511 5.46 9.25 -4.81
CA PRO A 511 6.53 9.60 -5.73
C PRO A 511 6.32 10.96 -6.40
N VAL A 512 7.42 11.63 -6.78
CA VAL A 512 7.36 12.66 -7.80
C VAL A 512 7.02 11.98 -9.13
N ARG A 513 5.90 12.37 -9.72
CA ARG A 513 5.36 11.78 -10.94
C ARG A 513 5.65 12.69 -12.12
N THR A 514 6.29 12.14 -13.15
CA THR A 514 6.38 12.74 -14.48
C THR A 514 5.49 11.94 -15.43
N ASP A 515 4.38 12.55 -15.83
CA ASP A 515 3.43 11.95 -16.78
C ASP A 515 3.94 12.05 -18.22
N ILE A 516 3.76 10.96 -18.97
CA ILE A 516 3.87 10.93 -20.43
C ILE A 516 2.45 10.69 -20.95
N PRO A 517 1.75 11.72 -21.44
CA PRO A 517 0.39 11.62 -21.95
C PRO A 517 0.20 10.54 -23.03
N ALA A 518 -1.05 10.06 -23.15
CA ALA A 518 -1.45 9.29 -24.32
C ALA A 518 -1.21 10.11 -25.60
N GLY A 519 -0.72 9.46 -26.65
CA GLY A 519 -0.35 10.05 -27.93
C GLY A 519 1.10 10.56 -28.01
N GLU A 520 1.80 10.75 -26.89
CA GLU A 520 3.21 11.15 -26.91
C GLU A 520 4.12 9.93 -27.14
N ALA A 521 5.02 10.02 -28.12
CA ALA A 521 5.86 8.89 -28.51
C ALA A 521 6.98 8.58 -27.50
N SER A 522 7.39 9.56 -26.69
CA SER A 522 8.44 9.40 -25.70
C SER A 522 8.42 10.52 -24.64
N GLY A 523 8.92 10.24 -23.45
CA GLY A 523 9.21 11.24 -22.42
C GLY A 523 10.36 10.78 -21.53
N ALA A 524 11.02 11.70 -20.84
CA ALA A 524 12.19 11.39 -20.02
C ALA A 524 12.18 12.18 -18.71
N ALA A 525 12.69 11.55 -17.65
CA ALA A 525 12.83 12.15 -16.34
C ALA A 525 13.99 11.52 -15.57
N GLU A 526 14.50 12.24 -14.58
CA GLU A 526 15.46 11.71 -13.64
C GLU A 526 14.74 10.97 -12.52
N VAL A 527 15.31 9.83 -12.12
CA VAL A 527 14.97 9.12 -10.89
C VAL A 527 16.21 9.04 -10.00
N GLY A 528 16.03 8.84 -8.70
CA GLY A 528 17.13 8.71 -7.74
C GLY A 528 17.22 7.28 -7.20
N PRO A 529 17.97 6.36 -7.83
CA PRO A 529 18.15 4.99 -7.31
C PRO A 529 18.55 4.96 -5.84
N ALA A 530 19.46 5.86 -5.41
CA ALA A 530 19.88 5.99 -4.01
C ALA A 530 18.71 6.20 -3.02
N GLN A 531 17.61 6.83 -3.46
CA GLN A 531 16.49 7.16 -2.59
C GLN A 531 15.70 5.92 -2.16
N ALA A 532 15.77 4.82 -2.91
CA ALA A 532 15.16 3.54 -2.53
C ALA A 532 15.78 2.91 -1.27
N ALA A 533 16.95 3.39 -0.84
CA ALA A 533 17.64 2.88 0.34
C ALA A 533 16.99 3.34 1.66
N ASN A 534 16.42 4.55 1.70
CA ASN A 534 15.72 5.02 2.90
C ASN A 534 14.28 4.50 2.91
N ARG A 535 14.00 3.57 3.81
CA ARG A 535 12.67 2.97 4.03
C ARG A 535 12.03 3.38 5.35
N LEU A 536 12.70 4.23 6.12
CA LEU A 536 12.26 4.72 7.41
C LEU A 536 11.32 5.93 7.23
N VAL A 537 10.01 5.69 7.22
CA VAL A 537 8.99 6.75 7.11
C VAL A 537 8.88 7.56 8.40
N SER A 538 9.15 6.96 9.55
CA SER A 538 9.05 7.59 10.87
C SER A 538 9.96 6.87 11.84
N ARG A 539 10.12 7.42 13.05
CA ARG A 539 10.95 6.81 14.10
C ARG A 539 10.50 5.35 14.33
N ASN A 540 11.43 4.41 14.18
CA ASN A 540 11.18 2.97 14.31
C ASN A 540 10.05 2.44 13.40
N THR A 541 9.79 3.07 12.25
CA THR A 541 8.79 2.64 11.29
C THR A 541 9.41 2.54 9.91
N ASP A 542 9.71 1.32 9.51
CA ASP A 542 10.22 0.99 8.18
C ASP A 542 9.08 0.43 7.31
N LEU A 543 8.88 0.95 6.10
CA LEU A 543 7.77 0.52 5.24
C LEU A 543 7.89 -0.92 4.73
N VAL A 544 9.11 -1.48 4.70
CA VAL A 544 9.37 -2.83 4.22
C VAL A 544 9.60 -3.76 5.40
N ASP A 545 10.50 -3.40 6.31
CA ASP A 545 10.88 -4.23 7.45
C ASP A 545 9.91 -4.13 8.63
N GLY A 546 9.14 -3.05 8.73
CA GLY A 546 8.08 -2.88 9.74
C GLY A 546 6.78 -3.61 9.43
N ARG A 547 6.70 -4.33 8.30
CA ARG A 547 5.52 -5.13 7.92
C ARG A 547 5.20 -6.21 8.97
N PRO A 548 3.94 -6.64 9.10
CA PRO A 548 3.54 -7.65 10.08
C PRO A 548 3.83 -9.06 9.57
N TRP A 549 5.10 -9.34 9.23
CA TRP A 549 5.56 -10.56 8.53
C TRP A 549 5.13 -11.89 9.18
N ARG A 550 4.87 -11.91 10.49
CA ARG A 550 4.38 -13.12 11.19
C ARG A 550 2.89 -13.42 10.95
N LEU A 551 2.16 -12.47 10.39
CA LEU A 551 0.69 -12.46 10.30
C LEU A 551 0.21 -12.45 8.83
N VAL A 552 1.09 -12.79 7.90
CA VAL A 552 0.84 -12.78 6.45
C VAL A 552 0.49 -14.16 5.86
N ASP A 553 0.09 -15.12 6.70
CA ASP A 553 -0.25 -16.49 6.26
C ASP A 553 -1.30 -16.51 5.14
N ALA A 554 -2.24 -15.55 5.12
CA ALA A 554 -3.23 -15.44 4.06
C ALA A 554 -2.61 -15.07 2.69
N LEU A 555 -1.45 -14.41 2.67
CA LEU A 555 -0.75 -14.06 1.44
C LEU A 555 0.05 -15.25 0.91
N THR A 556 0.66 -16.03 1.78
CA THR A 556 1.69 -17.03 1.44
C THR A 556 1.18 -18.47 1.32
N ARG A 557 -0.14 -18.70 1.49
CA ARG A 557 -0.75 -20.04 1.47
C ARG A 557 -1.95 -20.15 0.55
#